data_AF-A0A7S1MF83-F1
#
_entry.id   AF-A0A7S1MF83-F1
#
_cell.length_a   1.000
_cell.length_b   1.000
_cell.length_c   1.000
_cell.angle_alpha   90.00
_cell.angle_beta   90.00
_cell.angle_gamma   90.00
#
_symmetry.space_group_name_H-M   'P 1'
#
loop_
_entity.id
_entity.type
_entity.pdbx_description
1 polymer ?
#
loop_
_entity_poly.entity_id
_entity_poly.type
_entity_poly.pdbx_seq_one_letter_code
_entity_poly.pdbx_strand_id
1 'polypeptide(L)'
;AVHAQQPTHSQSPTHLVHSQPTNRGHVPTPSAAQTTRSMIGNGASHADPTPTAKPSSTEIPASEFDLVNRLSAAAGAVSEKRKRETVEKAIGELARRLEANTLSPGAISKLQDFANKIGTSESRSSWKKLNDEHFEEVKPFLSIKFL
;
A
#
# COMPACT_ATOMS: atom_id res chain seq x y z
N ALA A 1 40.23 -56.76 15.16
CA ALA A 1 40.18 -56.47 16.61
C ALA A 1 40.20 -54.95 16.75
N VAL A 2 39.22 -54.23 17.28
CA VAL A 2 38.10 -54.56 18.18
C VAL A 2 36.90 -53.64 17.87
N HIS A 3 35.71 -54.21 18.08
CA HIS A 3 34.38 -53.58 18.14
C HIS A 3 34.25 -52.49 19.22
N ALA A 4 33.33 -51.54 19.02
CA ALA A 4 32.28 -51.13 19.99
C ALA A 4 31.48 -49.91 19.45
N GLN A 5 30.23 -50.07 18.99
CA GLN A 5 28.97 -49.90 19.75
C GLN A 5 28.38 -48.46 19.73
N GLN A 6 27.38 -48.24 18.85
CA GLN A 6 26.11 -47.54 19.19
C GLN A 6 25.22 -48.53 20.00
N PRO A 7 24.07 -48.19 20.64
CA PRO A 7 23.15 -47.04 20.44
C PRO A 7 22.54 -46.45 21.74
N THR A 8 21.75 -45.36 21.65
CA THR A 8 20.51 -45.22 22.44
C THR A 8 19.54 -44.24 21.79
N HIS A 9 18.30 -44.72 21.66
CA HIS A 9 17.14 -44.00 21.20
C HIS A 9 16.70 -42.90 22.20
N SER A 10 16.07 -41.85 21.68
CA SER A 10 14.91 -41.23 22.34
C SER A 10 13.97 -40.67 21.28
N GLN A 11 13.15 -41.56 20.74
CA GLN A 11 11.83 -41.18 20.26
C GLN A 11 10.89 -41.13 21.47
N SER A 12 10.10 -40.06 21.58
CA SER A 12 8.69 -40.19 21.97
C SER A 12 7.91 -39.00 21.42
N PRO A 13 6.84 -39.24 20.65
CA PRO A 13 5.97 -38.23 20.07
C PRO A 13 4.87 -37.87 21.07
N THR A 14 4.59 -36.58 21.26
CA THR A 14 3.34 -36.17 21.92
C THR A 14 2.30 -35.92 20.85
N HIS A 15 1.39 -36.87 20.71
CA HIS A 15 0.12 -36.70 20.01
C HIS A 15 -0.87 -35.87 20.85
N LEU A 16 -1.74 -35.18 20.12
CA LEU A 16 -3.15 -34.89 20.42
C LEU A 16 -3.48 -33.72 21.37
N VAL A 17 -4.07 -32.64 20.83
CA VAL A 17 -5.54 -32.54 20.83
C VAL A 17 -6.05 -31.57 19.76
N HIS A 18 -7.02 -32.05 18.99
CA HIS A 18 -7.92 -31.29 18.13
C HIS A 18 -8.72 -30.26 18.95
N SER A 19 -8.92 -29.05 18.44
CA SER A 19 -10.14 -28.28 18.73
C SER A 19 -10.44 -27.33 17.57
N GLN A 20 -11.55 -27.61 16.89
CA GLN A 20 -12.16 -26.84 15.82
C GLN A 20 -12.60 -25.43 16.27
N PRO A 21 -12.84 -24.51 15.32
CA PRO A 21 -13.31 -23.16 15.60
C PRO A 21 -14.81 -23.15 15.93
N THR A 22 -15.18 -22.68 17.12
CA THR A 22 -16.58 -22.44 17.48
C THR A 22 -17.02 -21.09 16.90
N ASN A 23 -17.65 -21.16 15.73
CA ASN A 23 -18.35 -20.06 15.08
C ASN A 23 -19.68 -19.81 15.81
N ARG A 24 -19.80 -18.70 16.54
CA ARG A 24 -21.08 -18.23 17.11
C ARG A 24 -20.99 -16.74 17.42
N GLY A 25 -21.75 -15.93 16.68
CA GLY A 25 -22.12 -14.61 17.17
C GLY A 25 -22.45 -13.59 16.10
N HIS A 26 -23.75 -13.50 15.78
CA HIS A 26 -24.46 -12.28 15.38
C HIS A 26 -24.24 -11.74 13.96
N VAL A 27 -25.14 -12.20 13.09
CA VAL A 27 -25.77 -11.34 12.08
C VAL A 27 -26.74 -10.37 12.77
N PRO A 28 -26.72 -9.07 12.44
CA PRO A 28 -27.89 -8.22 12.60
C PRO A 28 -28.61 -8.10 11.26
N THR A 29 -29.76 -8.76 11.17
CA THR A 29 -30.81 -8.50 10.18
C THR A 29 -31.70 -7.37 10.72
N PRO A 30 -31.88 -6.25 10.01
CA PRO A 30 -33.06 -5.44 10.19
C PRO A 30 -34.09 -5.72 9.09
N SER A 31 -35.28 -6.01 9.59
CA SER A 31 -36.53 -6.39 8.93
C SER A 31 -37.01 -5.38 7.87
N ALA A 32 -37.61 -5.90 6.81
CA ALA A 32 -38.42 -5.15 5.87
C ALA A 32 -39.84 -4.91 6.41
N ALA A 33 -40.27 -3.64 6.39
CA ALA A 33 -41.65 -3.16 6.37
C ALA A 33 -41.54 -1.62 6.15
N GLN A 34 -42.29 -0.93 5.29
CA GLN A 34 -43.68 -1.08 4.94
C GLN A 34 -43.95 -0.27 3.67
N THR A 35 -44.82 -0.82 2.82
CA THR A 35 -45.57 -0.13 1.77
C THR A 35 -46.16 1.21 2.25
N THR A 36 -46.02 2.29 1.48
CA THR A 36 -47.13 3.22 1.20
C THR A 36 -46.90 3.89 -0.15
N ARG A 37 -47.74 3.51 -1.11
CA ARG A 37 -47.96 4.18 -2.38
C ARG A 37 -48.99 5.29 -2.14
N SER A 38 -48.64 6.54 -2.40
CA SER A 38 -49.59 7.64 -2.55
C SER A 38 -49.17 8.52 -3.72
N MET A 39 -50.15 8.83 -4.56
CA MET A 39 -50.03 9.46 -5.86
C MET A 39 -50.19 11.00 -5.76
N ILE A 40 -49.78 11.68 -6.85
CA ILE A 40 -50.27 12.98 -7.39
C ILE A 40 -49.86 14.28 -6.66
N GLY A 41 -49.24 15.21 -7.41
CA GLY A 41 -49.23 16.63 -7.06
C GLY A 41 -48.31 17.51 -7.92
N ASN A 42 -48.91 18.25 -8.85
CA ASN A 42 -48.37 19.26 -9.76
C ASN A 42 -47.20 20.14 -9.25
N GLY A 43 -46.35 20.57 -10.18
CA GLY A 43 -45.61 21.83 -10.04
C GLY A 43 -44.46 21.97 -11.03
N ALA A 44 -44.69 22.68 -12.14
CA ALA A 44 -43.64 23.13 -13.02
C ALA A 44 -42.65 24.02 -12.25
N SER A 45 -41.35 23.77 -12.41
CA SER A 45 -40.30 24.79 -12.32
C SER A 45 -39.08 24.30 -13.08
N HIS A 46 -38.88 24.97 -14.21
CA HIS A 46 -37.67 25.00 -14.99
C HIS A 46 -36.54 25.50 -14.09
N ALA A 47 -35.64 24.60 -13.69
CA ALA A 47 -34.35 24.98 -13.13
C ALA A 47 -33.34 24.01 -13.74
N ASP A 48 -32.67 24.49 -14.78
CA ASP A 48 -31.39 23.99 -15.24
C ASP A 48 -30.48 23.80 -14.01
N PRO A 49 -30.11 22.57 -13.61
CA PRO A 49 -28.92 22.39 -12.83
C PRO A 49 -27.79 22.31 -13.83
N THR A 50 -27.25 23.48 -14.17
CA THR A 50 -25.88 23.61 -14.64
C THR A 50 -25.06 22.63 -13.81
N PRO A 51 -24.36 21.65 -14.40
CA PRO A 51 -23.51 20.79 -13.60
C PRO A 51 -22.38 21.67 -13.07
N THR A 52 -22.56 22.13 -11.84
CA THR A 52 -21.52 22.74 -11.00
C THR A 52 -20.35 21.80 -11.08
N ALA A 53 -19.33 22.19 -11.85
CA ALA A 53 -18.09 21.46 -11.95
C ALA A 53 -17.61 21.23 -10.52
N LYS A 54 -17.69 19.97 -10.07
CA LYS A 54 -17.08 19.54 -8.81
C LYS A 54 -15.65 20.07 -8.86
N PRO A 55 -15.16 20.78 -7.82
CA PRO A 55 -13.73 20.98 -7.72
C PRO A 55 -13.12 19.59 -7.77
N SER A 56 -12.26 19.35 -8.74
CA SER A 56 -11.45 18.14 -8.83
C SER A 56 -10.63 18.09 -7.54
N SER A 57 -11.17 17.47 -6.49
CA SER A 57 -10.31 16.78 -5.52
C SER A 57 -9.53 15.83 -6.38
N THR A 58 -8.27 16.18 -6.66
CA THR A 58 -7.29 15.26 -7.22
C THR A 58 -7.13 14.17 -6.18
N GLU A 59 -8.06 13.21 -6.16
CA GLU A 59 -7.94 12.00 -5.37
C GLU A 59 -6.70 11.31 -5.91
N ILE A 60 -5.62 11.33 -5.14
CA ILE A 60 -4.42 10.56 -5.44
C ILE A 60 -4.91 9.13 -5.69
N PRO A 61 -4.65 8.54 -6.87
CA PRO A 61 -5.12 7.20 -7.15
C PRO A 61 -4.56 6.24 -6.09
N ALA A 62 -5.37 5.27 -5.66
CA ALA A 62 -5.05 4.40 -4.53
C ALA A 62 -3.67 3.72 -4.62
N SER A 63 -3.20 3.44 -5.84
CA SER A 63 -1.88 2.85 -6.13
C SER A 63 -0.71 3.80 -5.86
N GLU A 64 -0.90 5.12 -5.96
CA GLU A 64 0.12 6.13 -5.65
C GLU A 64 0.16 6.42 -4.14
N PHE A 65 -0.98 6.38 -3.47
CA PHE A 65 -1.05 6.45 -2.00
C PHE A 65 -0.36 5.24 -1.35
N ASP A 66 -0.60 4.04 -1.89
CA ASP A 66 0.04 2.81 -1.45
C ASP A 66 1.58 2.82 -1.65
N LEU A 67 2.06 3.41 -2.75
CA LEU A 67 3.49 3.66 -2.99
C LEU A 67 4.12 4.51 -1.87
N VAL A 68 3.52 5.66 -1.54
CA VAL A 68 4.03 6.56 -0.49
C VAL A 68 4.05 5.87 0.88
N ASN A 69 3.03 5.08 1.19
CA ASN A 69 2.97 4.33 2.45
C ASN A 69 4.07 3.26 2.55
N ARG A 70 4.32 2.49 1.48
CA ARG A 70 5.41 1.49 1.47
C ARG A 70 6.78 2.14 1.69
N LEU A 71 7.04 3.25 0.98
CA LEU A 71 8.29 3.98 1.14
C LEU A 71 8.44 4.55 2.55
N SER A 72 7.35 5.05 3.14
CA SER A 72 7.35 5.56 4.52
C SER A 72 7.62 4.46 5.54
N ALA A 73 7.01 3.28 5.36
CA ALA A 73 7.28 2.12 6.19
C ALA A 73 8.76 1.68 6.09
N ALA A 74 9.31 1.66 4.88
CA ALA A 74 10.73 1.36 4.66
C ALA A 74 11.66 2.41 5.29
N ALA A 75 11.29 3.70 5.25
CA ALA A 75 12.06 4.76 5.92
C ALA A 75 12.08 4.57 7.43
N GLY A 76 10.96 4.12 8.03
CA GLY A 76 10.88 3.77 9.44
C GLY A 76 11.87 2.66 9.87
N ALA A 77 12.25 1.76 8.95
CA ALA A 77 13.25 0.73 9.21
C ALA A 77 14.71 1.25 9.17
N VAL A 78 14.94 2.49 8.75
CA VAL A 78 16.28 3.09 8.71
C VAL A 78 16.72 3.48 10.12
N SER A 79 17.74 2.78 10.64
CA SER A 79 18.24 2.99 12.00
C SER A 79 18.94 4.34 12.19
N GLU A 80 19.68 4.81 11.17
CA GLU A 80 20.39 6.08 11.25
C GLU A 80 19.41 7.26 11.11
N LYS A 81 19.23 8.03 12.20
CA LYS A 81 18.27 9.14 12.26
C LYS A 81 18.44 10.15 11.13
N ARG A 82 19.67 10.61 10.87
CA ARG A 82 19.94 11.63 9.84
C ARG A 82 19.58 11.13 8.44
N LYS A 83 19.97 9.89 8.12
CA LYS A 83 19.58 9.21 6.88
C LYS A 83 18.06 9.07 6.79
N ARG A 84 17.39 8.62 7.85
CA ARG A 84 15.93 8.49 7.90
C ARG A 84 15.22 9.81 7.61
N GLU A 85 15.57 10.88 8.32
CA GLU A 85 14.99 12.22 8.10
C GLU A 85 15.19 12.72 6.66
N THR A 86 16.34 12.41 6.07
CA THR A 86 16.64 12.77 4.67
C THR A 86 15.78 11.98 3.69
N VAL A 87 15.52 10.70 3.97
CA VAL A 87 14.63 9.85 3.17
C VAL A 87 13.17 10.28 3.32
N GLU A 88 12.70 10.53 4.54
CA GLU A 88 11.33 11.00 4.82
C GLU A 88 11.03 12.32 4.09
N LYS A 89 11.98 13.27 4.09
CA LYS A 89 11.85 14.51 3.31
C LYS A 89 11.71 14.24 1.81
N ALA A 90 12.47 13.29 1.28
CA ALA A 90 12.39 12.92 -0.13
C ALA A 90 11.06 12.20 -0.47
N ILE A 91 10.53 11.38 0.44
CA ILE A 91 9.19 10.78 0.30
C ILE A 91 8.11 11.87 0.31
N GLY A 92 8.24 12.90 1.16
CA GLY A 92 7.33 14.04 1.16
C GLY A 92 7.39 14.90 -0.13
N GLU A 93 8.57 15.02 -0.75
CA GLU A 93 8.70 15.63 -2.08
C GLU A 93 8.05 14.75 -3.16
N LEU A 94 8.22 13.43 -3.10
CA LEU A 94 7.55 12.49 -4.01
C LEU A 94 6.03 12.59 -3.89
N ALA A 95 5.48 12.59 -2.66
CA ALA A 95 4.05 12.70 -2.41
C ALA A 95 3.46 13.98 -3.04
N ARG A 96 4.10 15.13 -2.82
CA ARG A 96 3.68 16.41 -3.43
C ARG A 96 3.69 16.37 -4.95
N ARG A 97 4.62 15.65 -5.56
CA ARG A 97 4.72 15.52 -7.02
C ARG A 97 3.67 14.60 -7.62
N LEU A 98 3.30 13.54 -6.90
CA LEU A 98 2.18 12.67 -7.22
C LEU A 98 0.86 13.45 -7.13
N GLU A 99 0.65 14.19 -6.03
CA GLU A 99 -0.52 15.07 -5.84
C GLU A 99 -0.64 16.13 -6.95
N ALA A 100 0.49 16.71 -7.37
CA ALA A 100 0.54 17.69 -8.45
C ALA A 100 0.49 17.05 -9.86
N ASN A 101 0.43 15.72 -9.96
CA ASN A 101 0.46 14.95 -11.22
C ASN A 101 1.62 15.38 -12.16
N THR A 102 2.79 15.62 -11.56
CA THR A 102 4.00 16.10 -12.26
C THR A 102 4.93 14.98 -12.70
N LEU A 103 4.64 13.74 -12.31
CA LEU A 103 5.42 12.56 -12.66
C LEU A 103 4.79 11.85 -13.85
N SER A 104 5.64 11.34 -14.73
CA SER A 104 5.22 10.52 -15.86
C SER A 104 4.72 9.15 -15.36
N PRO A 105 3.73 8.54 -16.03
CA PRO A 105 3.27 7.19 -15.70
C PRO A 105 4.39 6.14 -15.70
N GLY A 106 5.38 6.32 -16.58
CA GLY A 106 6.58 5.48 -16.63
C GLY A 106 7.43 5.58 -15.36
N ALA A 107 7.69 6.80 -14.88
CA ALA A 107 8.40 7.02 -13.62
C ALA A 107 7.65 6.43 -12.42
N ILE A 108 6.32 6.61 -12.37
CA ILE A 108 5.47 6.07 -11.30
C ILE A 108 5.53 4.53 -11.29
N SER A 109 5.40 3.88 -12.46
CA SER A 109 5.50 2.43 -12.58
C SER A 109 6.85 1.88 -12.12
N LYS A 110 7.95 2.56 -12.48
CA LYS A 110 9.31 2.19 -12.05
C LYS A 110 9.55 2.44 -10.56
N LEU A 111 8.94 3.49 -9.99
CA LEU A 111 8.93 3.75 -8.54
C LEU A 111 8.19 2.66 -7.77
N GLN A 112 7.06 2.16 -8.30
CA GLN A 112 6.36 1.00 -7.74
C GLN A 112 7.21 -0.26 -7.81
N ASP A 113 7.88 -0.53 -8.94
CA ASP A 113 8.82 -1.65 -9.06
C ASP A 113 9.96 -1.56 -8.03
N PHE A 114 10.54 -0.36 -7.84
CA PHE A 114 11.54 -0.12 -6.82
C PHE A 114 10.98 -0.37 -5.41
N ALA A 115 9.82 0.19 -5.07
CA ALA A 115 9.20 0.06 -3.76
C ALA A 115 8.89 -1.41 -3.40
N ASN A 116 8.49 -2.21 -4.40
CA ASN A 116 8.25 -3.65 -4.23
C ASN A 116 9.54 -4.45 -4.01
N LYS A 117 10.69 -3.91 -4.43
CA LYS A 117 12.01 -4.55 -4.33
C LYS A 117 12.83 -4.07 -3.15
N ILE A 118 12.34 -3.12 -2.34
CA ILE A 118 13.07 -2.66 -1.15
C ILE A 118 13.42 -3.85 -0.24
N GLY A 119 14.64 -3.84 0.29
CA GLY A 119 15.16 -4.93 1.11
C GLY A 119 15.63 -6.17 0.32
N THR A 120 15.45 -6.20 -1.00
CA THR A 120 15.99 -7.26 -1.88
C THR A 120 17.32 -6.85 -2.51
N SER A 121 18.07 -7.81 -3.06
CA SER A 121 19.30 -7.54 -3.81
C SER A 121 19.07 -6.75 -5.11
N GLU A 122 17.84 -6.73 -5.61
CA GLU A 122 17.46 -6.09 -6.87
C GLU A 122 17.08 -4.61 -6.73
N SER A 123 16.87 -4.11 -5.51
CA SER A 123 16.43 -2.72 -5.27
C SER A 123 17.35 -1.69 -5.93
N ARG A 124 18.66 -1.88 -5.81
CA ARG A 124 19.67 -0.99 -6.42
C ARG A 124 19.60 -0.99 -7.94
N SER A 125 19.40 -2.16 -8.54
CA SER A 125 19.26 -2.30 -10.00
C SER A 125 17.98 -1.64 -10.50
N SER A 126 16.88 -1.78 -9.74
CA SER A 126 15.61 -1.11 -10.01
C SER A 126 15.76 0.41 -9.93
N TRP A 127 16.38 0.92 -8.86
CA TRP A 127 16.65 2.35 -8.69
C TRP A 127 17.53 2.89 -9.82
N LYS A 128 18.59 2.15 -10.19
CA LYS A 128 19.47 2.54 -11.28
C LYS A 128 18.71 2.75 -12.59
N LYS A 129 17.85 1.80 -12.97
CA LYS A 129 17.01 1.92 -14.18
C LYS A 129 16.08 3.14 -14.12
N LEU A 130 15.39 3.34 -12.99
CA LEU A 130 14.56 4.52 -12.77
C LEU A 130 15.36 5.82 -12.93
N ASN A 131 16.55 5.89 -12.34
CA ASN A 131 17.42 7.06 -12.41
C ASN A 131 17.98 7.28 -13.83
N ASP A 132 18.34 6.22 -14.55
CA ASP A 132 18.87 6.33 -15.92
C ASP A 132 17.78 6.80 -16.92
N GLU A 133 16.54 6.35 -16.74
CA GLU A 133 15.42 6.66 -17.65
C GLU A 133 14.68 7.96 -17.30
N HIS A 134 14.55 8.29 -16.00
CA HIS A 134 13.70 9.38 -15.50
C HIS A 134 14.45 10.35 -14.58
N PHE A 135 15.76 10.56 -14.80
CA PHE A 135 16.64 11.34 -13.90
C PHE A 135 16.05 12.68 -13.47
N GLU A 136 15.57 13.49 -14.42
CA GLU A 136 15.07 14.85 -14.14
C GLU A 136 13.84 14.85 -13.23
N GLU A 137 13.01 13.81 -13.32
CA GLU A 137 11.83 13.63 -12.47
C GLU A 137 12.20 13.20 -11.06
N VAL A 138 13.22 12.35 -10.91
CA VAL A 138 13.63 11.76 -9.62
C VAL A 138 14.70 12.55 -8.86
N LYS A 139 15.42 13.44 -9.55
CA LYS A 139 16.42 14.37 -8.99
C LYS A 139 15.99 15.05 -7.68
N PRO A 140 14.74 15.51 -7.52
CA PRO A 140 14.27 16.19 -6.31
C PRO A 140 14.15 15.28 -5.09
N PHE A 141 14.07 13.95 -5.29
CA PHE A 141 13.88 12.96 -4.24
C PHE A 141 14.86 11.79 -4.32
N LEU A 142 16.09 12.04 -4.79
CA LEU A 142 17.14 11.01 -4.94
C LEU A 142 17.47 10.25 -3.67
N SER A 143 17.22 10.84 -2.51
CA SER A 143 17.49 10.20 -1.21
C SER A 143 16.65 8.94 -0.99
N ILE A 144 15.58 8.72 -1.75
CA ILE A 144 14.79 7.47 -1.71
C ILE A 144 15.66 6.24 -2.07
N LYS A 145 16.76 6.41 -2.81
CA LYS A 145 17.74 5.35 -3.15
C LYS A 145 18.40 4.65 -1.96
N PHE A 146 18.23 5.21 -0.77
CA PHE A 146 18.87 4.76 0.45
C PHE A 146 18.05 3.72 1.23
N LEU A 147 16.82 3.47 0.79
CA LEU A 147 15.94 2.36 1.17
C LEU A 147 16.40 1.06 0.49
#